data_AF-A0A6I9SS72-F1
#
_entry.id   AF-A0A6I9SS72-F1
#
_cell.length_a   1.000
_cell.length_b   1.000
_cell.length_c   1.000
_cell.angle_alpha   90.00
_cell.angle_beta   90.00
_cell.angle_gamma   90.00
#
_symmetry.space_group_name_H-M   'P 1'
#
loop_
_entity.id
_entity.type
_entity.pdbx_description
1 polymer ?
#
loop_
_entity_poly.entity_id
_entity_poly.type
_entity_poly.pdbx_seq_one_letter_code
_entity_poly.pdbx_strand_id
1 'polypeptide(L)'
;MSSESGSSSPRRARREKEEERPRFFDSKAKSICWANAETVPGRHPERWRKDAAGNIVCKRFCNCQGCLCFEYDHIIPFSKGGESVAENCQILQTRVNRLKSDKQEVDSSQLKSYSCDVKFTDKELDIIEMAVYGDVIRPGNQCRCRTVAEMLGMYKSKDQMAACKLPYNDDSSQL
;
A
#
# COMPACT_ATOMS: atom_id res chain seq x y z
N MET A 1 -58.93 50.55 10.93
CA MET A 1 -58.86 49.46 9.94
C MET A 1 -57.57 49.68 9.16
N SER A 2 -56.48 49.11 9.66
CA SER A 2 -55.80 47.91 9.08
C SER A 2 -54.68 48.40 8.16
N SER A 3 -53.44 48.51 8.65
CA SER A 3 -52.44 47.43 8.68
C SER A 3 -52.17 46.85 7.30
N GLU A 4 -51.00 47.13 6.72
CA GLU A 4 -50.16 46.07 6.17
C GLU A 4 -48.71 46.52 5.96
N SER A 5 -47.84 45.73 6.57
CA SER A 5 -46.41 45.92 6.69
C SER A 5 -45.74 45.08 5.61
N GLY A 6 -45.15 45.72 4.59
CA GLY A 6 -44.32 45.04 3.59
C GLY A 6 -42.94 44.75 4.15
N SER A 7 -42.78 43.56 4.73
CA SER A 7 -41.53 43.03 5.28
C SER A 7 -40.41 43.01 4.26
N SER A 8 -39.27 43.54 4.69
CA SER A 8 -37.95 43.38 4.12
C SER A 8 -37.67 41.93 3.70
N SER A 9 -37.25 41.74 2.45
CA SER A 9 -36.54 40.54 2.01
C SER A 9 -35.05 40.82 2.05
N PRO A 10 -34.30 40.27 3.02
CA PRO A 10 -32.88 40.15 2.85
C PRO A 10 -32.48 38.67 2.91
N ARG A 11 -31.37 38.40 2.20
CA ARG A 11 -30.54 37.20 2.31
C ARG A 11 -31.07 36.00 1.51
N ARG A 12 -30.81 36.07 0.20
CA ARG A 12 -30.11 34.97 -0.47
C ARG A 12 -28.94 34.59 0.43
N ALA A 13 -29.16 33.60 1.30
CA ALA A 13 -28.09 32.94 2.01
C ALA A 13 -27.14 32.45 0.92
N ARG A 14 -25.97 33.09 0.88
CA ARG A 14 -24.79 32.62 0.17
C ARG A 14 -24.57 31.20 0.70
N ARG A 15 -25.11 30.20 0.01
CA ARG A 15 -24.58 28.84 0.12
C ARG A 15 -23.14 29.00 -0.30
N GLU A 16 -22.26 29.10 0.68
CA GLU A 16 -20.86 28.75 0.50
C GLU A 16 -20.91 27.45 -0.30
N LYS A 17 -20.23 27.44 -1.45
CA LYS A 17 -19.96 26.18 -2.12
C LYS A 17 -19.22 25.37 -1.06
N GLU A 18 -19.92 24.47 -0.37
CA GLU A 18 -19.27 23.35 0.27
C GLU A 18 -18.46 22.71 -0.86
N GLU A 19 -17.16 23.01 -0.88
CA GLU A 19 -16.24 22.29 -1.75
C GLU A 19 -16.42 20.83 -1.37
N GLU A 20 -17.04 20.07 -2.27
CA GLU A 20 -17.42 18.70 -2.02
C GLU A 20 -16.16 17.94 -1.57
N ARG A 21 -16.16 17.48 -0.32
CA ARG A 21 -14.97 16.91 0.30
C ARG A 21 -14.44 15.76 -0.59
N PRO A 22 -13.15 15.75 -0.96
CA PRO A 22 -12.64 14.76 -1.87
C PRO A 22 -12.70 13.37 -1.24
N ARG A 23 -13.23 12.40 -1.97
CA ARG A 23 -13.31 10.99 -1.51
C ARG A 23 -11.97 10.26 -1.55
N PHE A 24 -11.03 10.71 -2.36
CA PHE A 24 -9.76 10.03 -2.56
C PHE A 24 -8.62 10.80 -1.90
N PHE A 25 -7.69 10.06 -1.30
CA PHE A 25 -6.43 10.62 -0.81
C PHE A 25 -5.59 11.16 -1.98
N ASP A 26 -5.08 12.37 -1.83
CA ASP A 26 -4.11 12.95 -2.75
C ASP A 26 -2.74 12.24 -2.66
N SER A 27 -1.82 12.61 -3.55
CA SER A 27 -0.49 12.01 -3.59
C SER A 27 0.32 12.23 -2.30
N LYS A 28 0.18 13.41 -1.68
CA LYS A 28 0.90 13.79 -0.47
C LYS A 28 0.41 12.96 0.72
N ALA A 29 -0.91 12.86 0.89
CA ALA A 29 -1.56 12.04 1.90
C ALA A 29 -1.17 10.57 1.75
N LYS A 30 -1.18 10.02 0.53
CA LYS A 30 -0.72 8.63 0.26
C LYS A 30 0.75 8.41 0.62
N SER A 31 1.62 9.38 0.34
CA SER A 31 3.03 9.30 0.68
C SER A 31 3.24 9.25 2.19
N ILE A 32 2.61 10.17 2.94
CA ILE A 32 2.68 10.24 4.40
C ILE A 32 2.06 8.98 5.02
N CYS A 33 0.89 8.56 4.55
CA CYS A 33 0.20 7.36 4.99
C CYS A 33 1.06 6.10 4.87
N TRP A 34 1.77 5.93 3.74
CA TRP A 34 2.72 4.83 3.58
C TRP A 34 3.93 4.94 4.51
N ALA A 35 4.47 6.15 4.68
CA ALA A 35 5.62 6.38 5.53
C ALA A 35 5.33 6.11 7.02
N ASN A 36 4.10 6.37 7.46
CA ASN A 36 3.61 6.15 8.82
C ASN A 36 3.34 4.67 9.15
N ALA A 37 3.10 3.82 8.13
CA ALA A 37 2.86 2.40 8.35
C ALA A 37 4.10 1.69 8.95
N GLU A 38 3.89 0.63 9.73
CA GLU A 38 5.01 -0.09 10.36
C GLU A 38 5.94 -0.69 9.30
N THR A 39 7.26 -0.63 9.52
CA THR A 39 8.24 -1.25 8.63
C THR A 39 8.30 -2.76 8.84
N VAL A 40 8.73 -3.49 7.81
CA VAL A 40 9.02 -4.93 7.94
C VAL A 40 10.50 -5.08 8.30
N PRO A 41 10.84 -5.67 9.46
CA PRO A 41 12.23 -5.86 9.86
C PRO A 41 13.03 -6.62 8.80
N GLY A 42 14.25 -6.17 8.53
CA GLY A 42 15.12 -6.79 7.52
C GLY A 42 14.69 -6.56 6.07
N ARG A 43 13.77 -5.63 5.79
CA ARG A 43 13.30 -5.31 4.43
C ARG A 43 13.44 -3.83 4.11
N HIS A 44 13.51 -3.52 2.81
CA HIS A 44 13.59 -2.13 2.36
C HIS A 44 12.33 -1.34 2.76
N PRO A 45 12.43 -0.28 3.58
CA PRO A 45 11.27 0.42 4.17
C PRO A 45 10.43 1.18 3.15
N GLU A 46 10.97 1.49 1.97
CA GLU A 46 10.19 2.10 0.89
C GLU A 46 9.41 1.08 0.05
N ARG A 47 9.79 -0.22 0.10
CA ARG A 47 9.19 -1.28 -0.72
C ARG A 47 8.20 -2.11 0.07
N TRP A 48 8.48 -2.33 1.35
CA TRP A 48 7.72 -3.24 2.21
C TRP A 48 7.23 -2.53 3.47
N ARG A 49 5.95 -2.77 3.82
CA ARG A 49 5.33 -2.29 5.05
C ARG A 49 4.45 -3.38 5.65
N LYS A 50 4.13 -3.24 6.93
CA LYS A 50 2.99 -3.94 7.53
C LYS A 50 1.77 -3.04 7.47
N ASP A 51 0.66 -3.62 7.07
CA ASP A 51 -0.64 -2.97 7.13
C ASP A 51 -1.17 -2.91 8.57
N ALA A 52 -2.31 -2.24 8.81
CA ALA A 52 -2.88 -2.12 10.15
C ALA A 52 -3.37 -3.45 10.77
N ALA A 53 -3.48 -4.52 9.97
CA ALA A 53 -3.74 -5.89 10.43
C ALA A 53 -2.46 -6.69 10.70
N GLY A 54 -1.28 -6.10 10.45
CA GLY A 54 0.03 -6.74 10.59
C GLY A 54 0.46 -7.58 9.38
N ASN A 55 -0.23 -7.48 8.24
CA ASN A 55 0.12 -8.18 7.01
C ASN A 55 1.25 -7.47 6.28
N ILE A 56 2.18 -8.24 5.71
CA ILE A 56 3.21 -7.71 4.82
C ILE A 56 2.57 -7.30 3.50
N VAL A 57 2.82 -6.08 3.04
CA VAL A 57 2.37 -5.55 1.75
C VAL A 57 3.52 -4.89 0.99
N CYS A 58 3.44 -4.88 -0.34
CA CYS A 58 4.46 -4.33 -1.22
C CYS A 58 3.99 -3.04 -1.90
N LYS A 59 4.82 -2.01 -1.94
CA LYS A 59 4.48 -0.69 -2.50
C LYS A 59 4.02 -0.75 -3.95
N ARG A 60 4.62 -1.64 -4.75
CA ARG A 60 4.27 -1.85 -6.17
C ARG A 60 2.94 -2.57 -6.37
N PHE A 61 2.42 -3.23 -5.34
CA PHE A 61 1.15 -3.96 -5.35
C PHE A 61 0.01 -3.10 -4.79
N CYS A 62 -0.05 -1.83 -5.18
CA CYS A 62 -1.17 -0.94 -4.86
C CYS A 62 -2.33 -1.22 -5.83
N ASN A 63 -3.56 -1.36 -5.31
CA ASN A 63 -4.79 -1.54 -6.09
C ASN A 63 -4.82 -2.83 -6.95
N CYS A 64 -4.30 -3.95 -6.42
CA CYS A 64 -4.38 -5.26 -7.06
C CYS A 64 -5.03 -6.32 -6.17
N GLN A 65 -5.21 -7.53 -6.70
CA GLN A 65 -5.64 -8.69 -5.91
C GLN A 65 -4.44 -9.55 -5.56
N GLY A 66 -4.29 -9.93 -4.29
CA GLY A 66 -3.20 -10.78 -3.83
C GLY A 66 -2.91 -10.58 -2.35
N CYS A 67 -2.14 -11.49 -1.76
CA CYS A 67 -1.83 -11.45 -0.33
C CYS A 67 -0.80 -10.38 0.06
N LEU A 68 -0.10 -9.82 -0.91
CA LEU A 68 0.83 -8.69 -0.73
C LEU A 68 0.28 -7.38 -1.33
N CYS A 69 -0.92 -7.43 -1.92
CA CYS A 69 -1.60 -6.27 -2.48
C CYS A 69 -2.29 -5.47 -1.39
N PHE A 70 -2.27 -4.15 -1.54
CA PHE A 70 -2.90 -3.23 -0.59
C PHE A 70 -3.70 -2.15 -1.30
N GLU A 71 -4.59 -1.53 -0.54
CA GLU A 71 -5.32 -0.31 -0.89
C GLU A 71 -5.13 0.72 0.24
N TYR A 72 -5.27 2.01 -0.08
CA TYR A 72 -5.37 3.06 0.94
C TYR A 72 -6.81 3.10 1.44
N ASP A 73 -6.97 2.95 2.75
CA ASP A 73 -8.24 2.87 3.44
C ASP A 73 -8.42 4.07 4.38
N HIS A 74 -9.67 4.48 4.58
CA HIS A 74 -10.03 5.44 5.59
C HIS A 74 -10.24 4.73 6.93
N ILE A 75 -9.50 5.13 7.97
CA ILE A 75 -9.69 4.61 9.33
C ILE A 75 -11.14 4.85 9.77
N ILE A 76 -11.60 6.09 9.67
CA ILE A 76 -13.02 6.46 9.73
C ILE A 76 -13.55 6.48 8.29
N PRO A 77 -14.51 5.61 7.91
CA PRO A 77 -15.00 5.55 6.53
C PRO A 77 -15.52 6.89 6.03
N PHE A 78 -15.27 7.20 4.75
CA PHE A 78 -15.74 8.43 4.12
C PHE A 78 -17.27 8.62 4.24
N SER A 79 -18.05 7.53 4.07
CA SER A 79 -19.51 7.52 4.22
C SER A 79 -19.99 7.86 5.64
N LYS A 80 -19.08 7.81 6.62
CA LYS A 80 -19.33 8.14 8.02
C LYS A 80 -18.68 9.46 8.44
N GLY A 81 -18.25 10.28 7.48
CA GLY A 81 -17.69 11.60 7.74
C GLY A 81 -16.17 11.67 7.80
N GLY A 82 -15.45 10.57 7.56
CA GLY A 82 -13.99 10.59 7.55
C GLY A 82 -13.41 11.38 6.37
N GLU A 83 -12.45 12.25 6.67
CA GLU A 83 -11.76 13.06 5.65
C GLU A 83 -10.67 12.26 4.94
N SER A 84 -10.36 12.62 3.69
CA SER A 84 -9.30 12.01 2.89
C SER A 84 -7.93 12.63 3.17
N VAL A 85 -7.53 12.67 4.44
CA VAL A 85 -6.25 13.21 4.93
C VAL A 85 -5.31 12.11 5.40
N ALA A 86 -4.02 12.42 5.59
CA ALA A 86 -3.02 11.42 5.94
C ALA A 86 -3.29 10.77 7.31
N GLU A 87 -3.84 11.54 8.25
CA GLU A 87 -4.15 11.15 9.63
C GLU A 87 -5.29 10.15 9.71
N ASN A 88 -6.21 10.20 8.73
CA ASN A 88 -7.32 9.25 8.59
C ASN A 88 -7.01 8.14 7.58
N CYS A 89 -5.77 8.07 7.08
CA CYS A 89 -5.35 7.07 6.11
C CYS A 89 -4.61 5.93 6.79
N GLN A 90 -4.94 4.70 6.40
CA GLN A 90 -4.14 3.51 6.68
C GLN A 90 -3.96 2.71 5.39
N ILE A 91 -2.92 1.88 5.34
CA ILE A 91 -2.83 0.84 4.31
C ILE A 91 -3.44 -0.44 4.85
N LEU A 92 -4.20 -1.14 4.02
CA LEU A 92 -4.78 -2.44 4.31
C LEU A 92 -4.58 -3.38 3.14
N GLN A 93 -4.27 -4.65 3.41
CA GLN A 93 -4.33 -5.70 2.41
C GLN A 93 -5.69 -5.63 1.71
N THR A 94 -5.70 -5.70 0.38
CA THR A 94 -6.91 -5.43 -0.41
C THR A 94 -8.13 -6.25 0.01
N ARG A 95 -7.92 -7.53 0.38
CA ARG A 95 -9.00 -8.37 0.92
C ARG A 95 -9.52 -7.85 2.27
N VAL A 96 -8.61 -7.50 3.19
CA VAL A 96 -8.96 -6.93 4.50
C VAL A 96 -9.76 -5.65 4.33
N ASN A 97 -9.32 -4.76 3.45
CA ASN A 97 -10.03 -3.51 3.15
C ASN A 97 -11.47 -3.77 2.66
N ARG A 98 -11.63 -4.69 1.70
CA ARG A 98 -12.94 -5.03 1.14
C ARG A 98 -13.90 -5.65 2.16
N LEU A 99 -13.38 -6.47 3.08
CA LEU A 99 -14.18 -7.08 4.15
C LEU A 99 -14.47 -6.12 5.31
N LYS A 100 -13.57 -5.16 5.57
CA LYS A 100 -13.82 -4.01 6.47
C LYS A 100 -14.94 -3.14 5.93
N SER A 101 -14.88 -2.77 4.65
CA SER A 101 -15.88 -1.92 3.99
C SER A 101 -16.12 -0.61 4.77
N ASP A 102 -17.36 -0.27 5.10
CA ASP A 102 -17.75 0.91 5.87
C ASP A 102 -17.98 0.65 7.37
N LYS A 103 -17.54 -0.50 7.87
CA LYS A 103 -17.62 -0.82 9.31
C LYS A 103 -16.71 0.13 10.10
N GLN A 104 -17.25 0.66 11.20
CA GLN A 104 -16.51 1.46 12.18
C GLN A 104 -16.00 0.58 13.32
N GLU A 105 -14.98 1.06 14.03
CA GLU A 105 -14.47 0.44 15.26
C GLU A 105 -14.04 -1.03 15.10
N VAL A 106 -13.60 -1.39 13.88
CA VAL A 106 -13.04 -2.71 13.61
C VAL A 106 -11.64 -2.76 14.21
N ASP A 107 -11.48 -3.53 15.29
CA ASP A 107 -10.19 -3.68 15.94
C ASP A 107 -9.18 -4.48 15.09
N SER A 108 -7.91 -4.42 15.49
CA SER A 108 -6.82 -5.08 14.77
C SER A 108 -6.95 -6.61 14.72
N SER A 109 -7.59 -7.25 15.71
CA SER A 109 -7.83 -8.69 15.73
C SER A 109 -8.88 -9.10 14.69
N GLN A 110 -9.93 -8.30 14.56
CA GLN A 110 -10.95 -8.49 13.54
C GLN A 110 -10.40 -8.20 12.14
N LEU A 111 -9.63 -7.13 11.94
CA LEU A 111 -8.93 -6.89 10.67
C LEU A 111 -8.01 -8.06 10.30
N LYS A 112 -7.25 -8.57 11.28
CA LYS A 112 -6.36 -9.72 11.08
C LYS A 112 -7.12 -10.97 10.64
N SER A 113 -8.33 -11.21 11.14
CA SER A 113 -9.17 -12.35 10.72
C SER A 113 -9.57 -12.33 9.23
N TYR A 114 -9.52 -11.17 8.58
CA TYR A 114 -9.82 -11.02 7.15
C TYR A 114 -8.61 -11.20 6.23
N SER A 115 -7.44 -11.44 6.82
CA SER A 115 -6.17 -11.53 6.11
C SER A 115 -6.05 -12.83 5.31
N CYS A 116 -5.17 -12.84 4.32
CA CYS A 116 -4.68 -14.11 3.78
C CYS A 116 -4.07 -14.99 4.88
N ASP A 117 -4.41 -16.28 4.84
CA ASP A 117 -3.71 -17.30 5.60
C ASP A 117 -2.50 -17.83 4.80
N VAL A 118 -1.57 -16.93 4.48
CA VAL A 118 -0.30 -17.25 3.81
C VAL A 118 0.81 -16.52 4.55
N LYS A 119 1.88 -17.24 4.89
CA LYS A 119 3.07 -16.68 5.53
C LYS A 119 4.23 -16.76 4.54
N PHE A 120 4.82 -15.61 4.23
CA PHE A 120 5.98 -15.53 3.37
C PHE A 120 7.24 -15.59 4.21
N THR A 121 8.13 -16.50 3.83
CA THR A 121 9.51 -16.54 4.30
C THR A 121 10.33 -15.44 3.65
N ASP A 122 11.52 -15.22 4.20
CA ASP A 122 12.44 -14.25 3.63
C ASP A 122 12.87 -14.60 2.19
N LYS A 123 12.99 -15.90 1.87
CA LYS A 123 13.36 -16.34 0.52
C LYS A 123 12.24 -16.06 -0.48
N GLU A 124 10.99 -16.29 -0.10
CA GLU A 124 9.84 -16.01 -0.97
C GLU A 124 9.66 -14.51 -1.22
N LEU A 125 9.85 -13.69 -0.20
CA LEU A 125 9.83 -12.23 -0.36
C LEU A 125 10.97 -11.74 -1.26
N ASP A 126 12.17 -12.34 -1.17
CA ASP A 126 13.28 -12.03 -2.09
C ASP A 126 12.89 -12.32 -3.55
N ILE A 127 12.30 -13.49 -3.83
CA ILE A 127 11.84 -13.87 -5.19
C ILE A 127 10.80 -12.87 -5.71
N ILE A 128 9.87 -12.44 -4.86
CA ILE A 128 8.84 -11.48 -5.24
C ILE A 128 9.46 -10.09 -5.47
N GLU A 129 10.42 -9.68 -4.65
CA GLU A 129 11.15 -8.42 -4.83
C GLU A 129 11.92 -8.43 -6.17
N MET A 130 12.61 -9.53 -6.46
CA MET A 130 13.29 -9.78 -7.73
C MET A 130 12.33 -9.64 -8.92
N ALA A 131 11.13 -10.24 -8.83
CA ALA A 131 10.15 -10.21 -9.91
C ALA A 131 9.57 -8.80 -10.16
N VAL A 132 9.47 -7.98 -9.12
CA VAL A 132 8.74 -6.71 -9.17
C VAL A 132 9.66 -5.50 -9.31
N TYR A 133 10.87 -5.56 -8.74
CA TYR A 133 11.86 -4.49 -8.79
C TYR A 133 13.08 -4.84 -9.64
N GLY A 134 13.34 -6.12 -9.90
CA GLY A 134 14.54 -6.57 -10.62
C GLY A 134 15.78 -6.67 -9.75
N ASP A 135 15.65 -6.49 -8.44
CA ASP A 135 16.72 -6.55 -7.45
C ASP A 135 16.16 -6.90 -6.06
N VAL A 136 17.07 -7.21 -5.13
CA VAL A 136 16.76 -7.35 -3.70
C VAL A 136 17.64 -6.37 -2.95
N ILE A 137 17.07 -5.64 -2.01
CA ILE A 137 17.83 -4.71 -1.16
C ILE A 137 17.45 -4.93 0.31
N ARG A 138 18.31 -5.64 1.05
CA ARG A 138 18.19 -5.82 2.51
C ARG A 138 19.54 -6.05 3.18
N PRO A 139 19.65 -5.88 4.50
CA PRO A 139 20.88 -6.20 5.22
C PRO A 139 21.38 -7.62 4.93
N GLY A 140 22.63 -7.74 4.50
CA GLY A 140 23.25 -9.02 4.16
C GLY A 140 22.87 -9.62 2.80
N ASN A 141 21.94 -9.02 2.05
CA ASN A 141 21.59 -9.48 0.70
C ASN A 141 21.21 -8.30 -0.21
N GLN A 142 22.14 -7.91 -1.09
CA GLN A 142 21.92 -6.90 -2.11
C GLN A 142 22.35 -7.44 -3.47
N CYS A 143 21.40 -7.58 -4.41
CA CYS A 143 21.64 -8.26 -5.67
C CYS A 143 20.71 -7.76 -6.78
N ARG A 144 21.08 -8.02 -8.04
CA ARG A 144 20.31 -7.71 -9.25
C ARG A 144 19.94 -8.96 -10.03
N CYS A 145 18.76 -8.97 -10.63
CA CYS A 145 18.42 -9.89 -11.70
C CYS A 145 19.23 -9.53 -12.96
N ARG A 146 20.14 -10.41 -13.37
CA ARG A 146 20.90 -10.24 -14.61
C ARG A 146 20.06 -10.67 -15.82
N THR A 147 20.35 -10.09 -16.97
CA THR A 147 19.80 -10.54 -18.25
C THR A 147 20.40 -11.89 -18.67
N VAL A 148 19.72 -12.61 -19.55
CA VAL A 148 20.24 -13.86 -20.13
C VAL A 148 21.58 -13.63 -20.84
N ALA A 149 21.75 -12.51 -21.55
CA ALA A 149 23.00 -12.18 -22.24
C ALA A 149 24.18 -11.96 -21.27
N GLU A 150 23.94 -11.38 -20.10
CA GLU A 150 24.97 -11.26 -19.04
C GLU A 150 25.35 -12.63 -18.49
N MET A 151 24.36 -13.49 -18.26
CA MET A 151 24.58 -14.85 -17.74
C MET A 151 25.35 -15.72 -18.75
N LEU A 152 25.11 -15.54 -20.05
CA LEU A 152 25.85 -16.22 -21.13
C LEU A 152 27.19 -15.55 -21.48
N GLY A 153 27.58 -14.48 -20.79
CA GLY A 153 28.83 -13.74 -21.06
C GLY A 153 28.84 -12.96 -22.38
N MET A 154 27.71 -12.89 -23.07
CA MET A 154 27.54 -12.15 -24.34
C MET A 154 27.50 -10.63 -24.13
N TYR A 155 27.17 -10.18 -22.91
CA TYR A 155 27.10 -8.78 -22.55
C TYR A 155 27.73 -8.54 -21.18
N LYS A 156 28.55 -7.48 -21.07
CA LYS A 156 29.14 -7.03 -19.80
C LYS A 156 28.47 -5.73 -19.37
N SER A 157 27.64 -5.80 -18.33
CA SER A 157 27.01 -4.62 -17.74
C SER A 157 28.05 -3.72 -17.06
N LYS A 158 27.78 -2.40 -17.04
CA LYS A 158 28.53 -1.43 -16.22
C LYS A 158 28.14 -1.50 -14.75
N ASP A 159 26.96 -2.02 -14.45
CA ASP A 159 26.47 -2.24 -13.10
C ASP A 159 27.22 -3.41 -12.46
N GLN A 160 27.94 -3.13 -11.36
CA GLN A 160 28.78 -4.09 -10.64
C GLN A 160 28.01 -4.87 -9.56
N MET A 161 26.69 -4.65 -9.41
CA MET A 161 25.89 -5.35 -8.42
C MET A 161 25.91 -6.87 -8.69
N ALA A 162 26.03 -7.64 -7.60
CA ALA A 162 26.07 -9.10 -7.67
C ALA A 162 24.77 -9.66 -8.26
N ALA A 163 24.85 -10.80 -8.95
CA ALA A 163 23.65 -11.50 -9.43
C ALA A 163 22.85 -12.05 -8.25
N CYS A 164 21.52 -11.95 -8.30
CA CYS A 164 20.68 -12.65 -7.34
C CYS A 164 20.81 -14.16 -7.51
N LYS A 165 20.91 -14.89 -6.39
CA LYS A 165 20.91 -16.35 -6.38
C LYS A 165 19.46 -16.83 -6.42
N LEU A 166 19.11 -17.61 -7.44
CA LEU A 166 17.80 -18.26 -7.50
C LEU A 166 17.77 -19.44 -6.51
N PRO A 167 16.61 -19.72 -5.90
CA PRO A 167 16.46 -20.81 -4.92
C PRO A 167 16.62 -22.21 -5.53
N TYR A 168 16.58 -22.35 -6.85
CA TYR A 168 16.70 -23.63 -7.55
C TYR A 168 18.14 -24.01 -7.93
N ASN A 169 19.13 -23.19 -7.54
CA ASN A 169 20.54 -23.43 -7.90
C ASN A 169 21.27 -24.38 -6.95
N ASP A 170 20.58 -24.98 -5.98
CA ASP A 170 21.08 -26.15 -5.27
C ASP A 170 20.61 -27.39 -6.08
N ASP A 171 21.55 -28.02 -6.79
CA ASP A 171 21.44 -29.34 -7.46
C ASP A 171 20.71 -29.47 -8.81
N SER A 172 21.18 -28.78 -9.86
CA SER A 172 20.87 -29.17 -11.25
C SER A 172 22.11 -29.22 -12.16
N SER A 173 23.26 -29.63 -11.62
CA SER A 173 24.51 -29.85 -12.36
C SER A 173 25.07 -31.27 -12.26
N GLN A 174 24.27 -32.23 -11.76
CA GLN A 174 24.60 -33.65 -11.80
C GLN A 174 23.44 -34.43 -12.43
N LEU A 175 23.38 -34.43 -13.77
CA LEU A 175 22.77 -35.48 -14.57
C LEU A 175 23.47 -35.50 -15.93
#